data_AF-A0A651G4R3-F1
#
_entry.id   AF-A0A651G4R3-F1
#
_cell.length_a   1.000
_cell.length_b   1.000
_cell.length_c   1.000
_cell.angle_alpha   90.00
_cell.angle_beta   90.00
_cell.angle_gamma   90.00
#
_symmetry.space_group_name_H-M   'P 1'
#
loop_
_entity.id
_entity.type
_entity.pdbx_description
1 polymer ?
#
loop_
_entity_poly.entity_id
_entity_poly.type
_entity_poly.pdbx_seq_one_letter_code
_entity_poly.pdbx_strand_id
1 'polypeptide(L)'
;MQTARGRGYAGDDPMAAVASLVSPDPTYRPMAGAIVDLWRQQAGGDPDLRAAFDALGDDGVPSPPLVLEAAEDLLRSSRRRRSQAVDHELAQADARRLGSVLAAALEELGEHDVAEQPAHRLLGLLIRRYRSEVSRVNVQASAVQQRYLRLLTALQDIVQGEAYSDEGLEEERPIFEALQGIMRSRAALAERARAAEEALDEAQQELTRRDRRLSEAEEALQHSQQEASEDRRLAMYREAFARWREGGDPGPQLEAVRDLERIFVCSARRIEESQRLCDRALQGLVGCLHDLRRIQVLSEDPKRFRPRFLAKSAYDFRSLPGVLGACRDASADVVIYAQRMQWASGLEGLCAALLSLRPAMQEMVRLVADCREQSGDRVTMSLTVNMATVQGLASLPALLAGDLASLARSRSGKRFVEKILPLAQDLIDAYAAALSAAAPDVPQCPEGKKRERPATTLQRLAEYLHTLAGIQEEHFAAVEDVKFSLSAADTELFQHRDVLRRACLELATMVSVVARLDGAPDVQDLAAVPELVEDDAKVWLAVCQSYQQWLREVARFRVQLSED
;
A
#
# COMPACT_ATOMS: atom_id res chain seq x y z
N MET A 1 20.27 20.30 12.73
CA MET A 1 20.20 18.92 13.30
C MET A 1 21.54 18.41 13.85
N GLN A 2 22.67 18.48 13.11
CA GLN A 2 23.98 17.99 13.61
C GLN A 2 24.41 18.67 14.94
N THR A 3 24.18 19.97 15.09
CA THR A 3 24.51 20.73 16.32
C THR A 3 23.67 20.33 17.54
N ALA A 4 22.39 19.98 17.33
CA ALA A 4 21.50 19.50 18.40
C ALA A 4 21.86 18.06 18.84
N ARG A 5 22.27 17.19 17.90
CA ARG A 5 22.82 15.87 18.22
C ARG A 5 24.13 15.95 19.00
N GLY A 6 24.98 16.94 18.70
CA GLY A 6 26.19 17.24 19.47
C GLY A 6 25.92 17.67 20.93
N ARG A 7 24.69 18.09 21.25
CA ARG A 7 24.25 18.45 22.62
C ARG A 7 23.43 17.34 23.31
N GLY A 8 23.41 16.12 22.75
CA GLY A 8 22.75 14.95 23.35
C GLY A 8 21.25 14.82 23.05
N TYR A 9 20.69 15.60 22.13
CA TYR A 9 19.29 15.45 21.72
C TYR A 9 19.13 14.37 20.64
N ALA A 10 18.34 13.33 20.93
CA ALA A 10 18.17 12.15 20.07
C ALA A 10 16.76 12.03 19.43
N GLY A 11 15.90 13.04 19.56
CA GLY A 11 14.53 13.02 19.03
C GLY A 11 14.40 13.53 17.59
N ASP A 12 13.36 13.04 16.89
CA ASP A 12 13.00 13.42 15.52
C ASP A 12 12.10 14.68 15.45
N ASP A 13 11.95 15.41 16.56
CA ASP A 13 11.16 16.65 16.62
C ASP A 13 12.05 17.89 16.36
N PRO A 14 11.88 18.58 15.20
CA PRO A 14 12.66 19.76 14.86
C PRO A 14 12.38 20.95 15.80
N MET A 15 11.21 21.05 16.41
CA MET A 15 10.88 22.16 17.32
C MET A 15 11.57 22.01 18.67
N ALA A 16 11.63 20.79 19.20
CA ALA A 16 12.38 20.48 20.42
C ALA A 16 13.91 20.60 20.22
N ALA A 17 14.42 20.26 19.04
CA ALA A 17 15.82 20.49 18.68
C ALA A 17 16.17 21.99 18.69
N VAL A 18 15.28 22.86 18.20
CA VAL A 18 15.45 24.33 18.27
C VAL A 18 15.37 24.81 19.71
N ALA A 19 14.43 24.34 20.53
CA ALA A 19 14.35 24.69 21.95
C ALA A 19 15.65 24.36 22.73
N SER A 20 16.30 23.24 22.42
CA SER A 20 17.60 22.84 23.01
C SER A 20 18.77 23.78 22.66
N LEU A 21 18.63 24.54 21.56
CA LEU A 21 19.63 25.53 21.14
C LEU A 21 19.45 26.87 21.86
N VAL A 22 18.25 27.15 22.37
CA VAL A 22 17.85 28.39 23.06
C VAL A 22 17.99 28.29 24.59
N SER A 23 18.13 27.08 25.15
CA SER A 23 18.37 26.86 26.58
C SER A 23 19.80 27.29 26.98
N PRO A 24 19.99 27.97 28.13
CA PRO A 24 21.30 28.46 28.56
C PRO A 24 22.31 27.31 28.72
N ASP A 25 23.57 27.63 28.41
CA ASP A 25 24.71 26.70 28.35
C ASP A 25 24.76 25.73 29.56
N PRO A 26 24.97 24.41 29.36
CA PRO A 26 25.10 23.44 30.43
C PRO A 26 26.18 23.79 31.47
N THR A 27 27.13 24.68 31.16
CA THR A 27 28.09 25.26 32.13
C THR A 27 27.44 26.07 33.25
N TYR A 28 26.19 26.53 33.11
CA TYR A 28 25.48 27.25 34.18
C TYR A 28 24.72 26.34 35.15
N ARG A 29 24.60 25.02 34.89
CA ARG A 29 23.94 24.07 35.80
C ARG A 29 24.61 23.96 37.17
N PRO A 30 25.95 23.87 37.29
CA PRO A 30 26.63 23.85 38.59
C PRO A 30 26.39 25.13 39.40
N MET A 31 26.34 26.28 38.72
CA MET A 31 26.07 27.58 39.35
C MET A 31 24.63 27.69 39.85
N ALA A 32 23.65 27.26 39.05
CA ALA A 32 22.26 27.19 39.46
C ALA A 32 22.07 26.22 40.63
N GLY A 33 22.77 25.07 40.62
CA GLY A 33 22.80 24.12 41.73
C GLY A 33 23.38 24.74 43.01
N ALA A 34 24.52 25.44 42.92
CA ALA A 34 25.15 26.08 44.07
C ALA A 34 24.28 27.21 44.66
N ILE A 35 23.57 27.98 43.84
CA ILE A 35 22.62 29.01 44.29
C ILE A 35 21.41 28.37 44.99
N VAL A 36 20.89 27.26 44.45
CA VAL A 36 19.78 26.48 45.05
C VAL A 36 20.22 25.84 46.37
N ASP A 37 21.44 25.32 46.46
CA ASP A 37 21.97 24.72 47.69
C ASP A 37 22.20 25.77 48.77
N LEU A 38 22.71 26.95 48.40
CA LEU A 38 22.85 28.10 49.31
C LEU A 38 21.47 28.57 49.82
N TRP A 39 20.45 28.56 48.94
CA TRP A 39 19.08 28.91 49.27
C TRP A 39 18.45 27.88 50.22
N ARG A 40 18.62 26.57 49.95
CA ARG A 40 18.16 25.47 50.82
C ARG A 40 18.80 25.52 52.21
N GLN A 41 20.09 25.86 52.29
CA GLN A 41 20.80 26.02 53.57
C GLN A 41 20.29 27.22 54.38
N GLN A 42 19.87 28.31 53.73
CA GLN A 42 19.32 29.49 54.42
C GLN A 42 17.79 29.44 54.65
N ALA A 43 17.04 28.71 53.82
CA ALA A 43 15.60 28.52 53.92
C ALA A 43 15.19 27.40 54.90
N GLY A 44 16.14 26.67 55.47
CA GLY A 44 15.90 25.62 56.47
C GLY A 44 15.15 26.06 57.75
N GLY A 45 14.84 27.35 57.90
CA GLY A 45 14.02 27.90 58.99
C GLY A 45 12.61 28.35 58.62
N ASP A 46 12.19 28.31 57.35
CA ASP A 46 10.85 28.77 56.91
C ASP A 46 10.08 27.66 56.16
N PRO A 47 9.05 27.04 56.77
CA PRO A 47 8.37 25.87 56.24
C PRO A 47 7.50 26.14 54.99
N ASP A 48 6.99 27.36 54.81
CA ASP A 48 6.10 27.69 53.68
C ASP A 48 6.89 27.83 52.37
N LEU A 49 8.12 28.36 52.44
CA LEU A 49 9.03 28.46 51.30
C LEU A 49 9.59 27.10 50.87
N ARG A 50 9.72 26.17 51.81
CA ARG A 50 10.15 24.80 51.54
C ARG A 50 9.07 24.00 50.81
N ALA A 51 7.81 24.16 51.24
CA ALA A 51 6.66 23.55 50.58
C ALA A 51 6.44 24.06 49.15
N ALA A 52 6.68 25.36 48.89
CA ALA A 52 6.59 25.93 47.54
C ALA A 52 7.67 25.38 46.58
N PHE A 53 8.82 24.97 47.10
CA PHE A 53 9.93 24.44 46.31
C PHE A 53 9.80 22.93 46.03
N ASP A 54 9.35 22.16 47.02
CA ASP A 54 9.07 20.72 46.86
C ASP A 54 7.93 20.49 45.83
N ALA A 55 7.07 21.49 45.61
CA ALA A 55 6.02 21.47 44.59
C ALA A 55 6.54 21.64 43.14
N LEU A 56 7.81 21.98 42.91
CA LEU A 56 8.38 22.20 41.56
C LEU A 56 8.91 20.92 40.88
N GLY A 57 9.03 19.80 41.60
CA GLY A 57 9.45 18.50 41.06
C GLY A 57 10.92 18.42 40.61
N ASP A 58 11.46 17.20 40.52
CA ASP A 58 12.89 16.93 40.28
C ASP A 58 13.43 17.35 38.89
N ASP A 59 12.56 17.74 37.94
CA ASP A 59 12.95 18.07 36.56
C ASP A 59 12.94 19.59 36.23
N GLY A 60 12.68 20.46 37.20
CA GLY A 60 12.50 21.90 36.96
C GLY A 60 13.71 22.76 37.30
N VAL A 61 14.53 23.14 36.32
CA VAL A 61 15.39 24.34 36.45
C VAL A 61 14.45 25.55 36.52
N PRO A 62 14.44 26.34 37.62
CA PRO A 62 13.50 27.44 37.76
C PRO A 62 13.75 28.50 36.67
N SER A 63 12.66 29.04 36.12
CA SER A 63 12.75 30.10 35.12
C SER A 63 13.54 31.30 35.69
N PRO A 64 14.46 31.92 34.92
CA PRO A 64 15.32 33.02 35.39
C PRO A 64 14.66 34.14 36.22
N PRO A 65 13.41 34.58 35.94
CA PRO A 65 12.75 35.58 36.78
C PRO A 65 12.50 35.10 38.23
N LEU A 66 12.21 33.82 38.46
CA LEU A 66 11.97 33.26 39.80
C LEU A 66 13.26 33.23 40.64
N VAL A 67 14.41 32.99 40.01
CA VAL A 67 15.73 33.02 40.68
C VAL A 67 16.10 34.44 41.09
N LEU A 68 15.78 35.43 40.25
CA LEU A 68 15.96 36.85 40.55
C LEU A 68 15.02 37.34 41.66
N GLU A 69 13.77 36.89 41.66
CA GLU A 69 12.78 37.23 42.68
C GLU A 69 13.16 36.60 44.04
N ALA A 70 13.61 35.34 44.04
CA ALA A 70 14.13 34.67 45.23
C ALA A 70 15.41 35.33 45.78
N ALA A 71 16.31 35.82 44.90
CA ALA A 71 17.50 36.57 45.30
C ALA A 71 17.16 37.96 45.87
N GLU A 72 16.16 38.65 45.29
CA GLU A 72 15.65 39.91 45.82
C GLU A 72 14.96 39.73 47.17
N ASP A 73 14.16 38.68 47.35
CA ASP A 73 13.53 38.35 48.61
C ASP A 73 14.55 37.92 49.67
N LEU A 74 15.66 37.29 49.27
CA LEU A 74 16.82 37.06 50.13
C LEU A 74 17.49 38.36 50.59
N LEU A 75 17.61 39.34 49.69
CA LEU A 75 18.13 40.67 50.03
C LEU A 75 17.17 41.46 50.94
N ARG A 76 15.85 41.33 50.74
CA ARG A 76 14.82 41.94 51.60
C ARG A 76 14.78 41.29 52.98
N SER A 77 14.89 39.96 53.05
CA SER A 77 14.92 39.20 54.30
C SER A 77 16.23 39.39 55.07
N SER A 78 17.38 39.51 54.41
CA SER A 78 18.65 39.87 55.09
C SER A 78 18.63 41.29 55.66
N ARG A 79 17.93 42.24 54.99
CA ARG A 79 17.67 43.58 55.54
C ARG A 79 16.73 43.56 56.75
N ARG A 80 15.74 42.67 56.78
CA ARG A 80 14.84 42.49 57.93
C ARG A 80 15.52 41.79 59.11
N ARG A 81 16.40 40.82 58.87
CA ARG A 81 17.13 40.07 59.92
C ARG A 81 18.23 40.88 60.63
N ARG A 82 18.67 42.01 60.08
CA ARG A 82 19.58 42.96 60.77
C ARG A 82 18.99 43.59 62.05
N SER A 83 17.72 43.34 62.41
CA SER A 83 17.13 43.84 63.65
C SER A 83 17.15 42.86 64.83
N GLN A 84 17.73 41.66 64.71
CA GLN A 84 17.89 40.74 65.83
C GLN A 84 19.37 40.43 66.05
N ALA A 85 19.87 40.80 67.24
CA ALA A 85 21.28 40.78 67.63
C ALA A 85 21.79 39.38 68.01
N VAL A 86 21.49 38.36 67.21
CA VAL A 86 22.09 37.03 67.36
C VAL A 86 22.81 36.68 66.06
N ASP A 87 24.12 36.46 66.22
CA ASP A 87 25.10 35.96 65.26
C ASP A 87 25.61 36.91 64.16
N HIS A 88 26.13 38.08 64.60
CA HIS A 88 26.88 38.98 63.72
C HIS A 88 28.15 38.31 63.12
N GLU A 89 28.79 37.39 63.85
CA GLU A 89 29.97 36.66 63.38
C GLU A 89 29.64 35.63 62.30
N LEU A 90 28.56 34.87 62.47
CA LEU A 90 28.09 33.89 61.47
C LEU A 90 27.67 34.62 60.18
N ALA A 91 26.95 35.74 60.30
CA ALA A 91 26.57 36.57 59.16
C ALA A 91 27.78 37.18 58.42
N GLN A 92 28.87 37.52 59.12
CA GLN A 92 30.11 37.97 58.50
C GLN A 92 30.87 36.83 57.80
N ALA A 93 30.89 35.63 58.40
CA ALA A 93 31.51 34.46 57.80
C ALA A 93 30.80 34.04 56.49
N ASP A 94 29.46 34.03 56.50
CA ASP A 94 28.65 33.73 55.32
C ASP A 94 28.79 34.80 54.24
N ALA A 95 28.85 36.08 54.60
CA ALA A 95 29.09 37.17 53.66
C ALA A 95 30.46 37.07 52.97
N ARG A 96 31.49 36.59 53.68
CA ARG A 96 32.83 36.35 53.10
C ARG A 96 32.82 35.15 52.16
N ARG A 97 32.17 34.05 52.54
CA ARG A 97 32.00 32.87 51.66
C ARG A 97 31.24 33.20 50.39
N LEU A 98 30.14 33.94 50.51
CA LEU A 98 29.39 34.42 49.36
C LEU A 98 30.23 35.36 48.49
N GLY A 99 31.00 36.26 49.10
CA GLY A 99 31.96 37.12 48.40
C GLY A 99 32.98 36.32 47.59
N SER A 100 33.60 35.28 48.15
CA SER A 100 34.58 34.45 47.43
C SER A 100 33.96 33.66 46.27
N VAL A 101 32.74 33.13 46.45
CA VAL A 101 32.04 32.41 45.38
C VAL A 101 31.67 33.36 44.24
N LEU A 102 31.16 34.56 44.56
CA LEU A 102 30.82 35.56 43.57
C LEU A 102 32.07 36.10 42.84
N ALA A 103 33.18 36.27 43.54
CA ALA A 103 34.45 36.68 42.94
C ALA A 103 34.96 35.63 41.95
N ALA A 104 35.00 34.35 42.35
CA ALA A 104 35.42 33.26 41.47
C ALA A 104 34.53 33.15 40.21
N ALA A 105 33.21 33.25 40.35
CA ALA A 105 32.28 33.23 39.23
C ALA A 105 32.49 34.43 38.27
N LEU A 106 32.81 35.61 38.80
CA LEU A 106 33.11 36.78 37.98
C LEU A 106 34.48 36.68 37.29
N GLU A 107 35.48 36.09 37.96
CA GLU A 107 36.79 35.79 37.35
C GLU A 107 36.69 34.78 36.22
N GLU A 108 35.87 33.73 36.37
CA GLU A 108 35.59 32.77 35.29
C GLU A 108 34.90 33.42 34.09
N LEU A 109 34.05 34.43 34.36
CA LEU A 109 33.48 35.26 33.31
C LEU A 109 34.50 36.27 32.76
N GLY A 110 35.71 36.38 33.31
CA GLY A 110 36.75 37.28 32.83
C GLY A 110 36.59 38.74 33.29
N GLU A 111 35.90 38.98 34.41
CA GLU A 111 36.04 40.24 35.15
C GLU A 111 37.34 40.26 35.93
N HIS A 112 37.97 41.43 36.00
CA HIS A 112 39.20 41.65 36.78
C HIS A 112 38.89 42.52 38.01
N ASP A 113 39.77 42.52 39.01
CA ASP A 113 39.67 43.33 40.24
C ASP A 113 38.45 43.04 41.15
N VAL A 114 38.08 41.76 41.30
CA VAL A 114 36.94 41.32 42.12
C VAL A 114 37.31 40.80 43.53
N ALA A 115 38.59 40.47 43.78
CA ALA A 115 39.04 39.80 45.01
C ALA A 115 38.83 40.59 46.32
N GLU A 116 38.69 41.93 46.27
CA GLU A 116 38.54 42.79 47.45
C GLU A 116 37.19 43.52 47.54
N GLN A 117 36.27 43.27 46.62
CA GLN A 117 34.99 43.98 46.62
C GLN A 117 34.00 43.34 47.61
N PRO A 118 33.17 44.15 48.29
CA PRO A 118 32.15 43.61 49.17
C PRO A 118 31.10 42.84 48.36
N ALA A 119 30.59 41.73 48.91
CA ALA A 119 29.70 40.79 48.21
C ALA A 119 28.49 41.42 47.49
N HIS A 120 27.92 42.52 48.02
CA HIS A 120 26.82 43.23 47.37
C HIS A 120 27.22 43.94 46.07
N ARG A 121 28.48 44.41 45.95
CA ARG A 121 29.00 44.98 44.70
C ARG A 121 29.28 43.89 43.66
N LEU A 122 29.87 42.77 44.10
CA LEU A 122 30.08 41.59 43.24
C LEU A 122 28.75 41.06 42.69
N LEU A 123 27.74 40.93 43.55
CA LEU A 123 26.40 40.53 43.12
C LEU A 123 25.80 41.53 42.12
N GLY A 124 25.98 42.83 42.34
CA GLY A 124 25.54 43.87 41.41
C GLY A 124 26.23 43.82 40.04
N LEU A 125 27.53 43.53 40.01
CA LEU A 125 28.30 43.32 38.78
C LEU A 125 27.82 42.07 38.02
N LEU A 126 27.63 40.96 38.74
CA LEU A 126 27.13 39.70 38.17
C LEU A 126 25.74 39.87 37.56
N ILE A 127 24.81 40.53 38.25
CA ILE A 127 23.46 40.82 37.74
C ILE A 127 23.54 41.71 36.49
N ARG A 128 24.39 42.74 36.48
CA ARG A 128 24.54 43.63 35.32
C ARG A 128 25.09 42.86 34.12
N ARG A 129 26.08 42.00 34.33
CA ARG A 129 26.67 41.16 33.28
C ARG A 129 25.69 40.15 32.74
N TYR A 130 24.96 39.47 33.62
CA TYR A 130 23.89 38.56 33.24
C TYR A 130 22.82 39.26 32.40
N ARG A 131 22.36 40.47 32.79
CA ARG A 131 21.41 41.26 31.99
C ARG A 131 21.96 41.64 30.62
N SER A 132 23.25 41.99 30.55
CA SER A 132 23.92 42.31 29.28
C SER A 132 23.97 41.08 28.35
N GLU A 133 24.35 39.92 28.88
CA GLU A 133 24.39 38.66 28.15
C GLU A 133 23.00 38.22 27.69
N VAL A 134 22.00 38.27 28.57
CA VAL A 134 20.60 37.97 28.19
C VAL A 134 20.11 38.93 27.11
N SER A 135 20.45 40.22 27.19
CA SER A 135 20.09 41.19 26.15
C SER A 135 20.76 40.88 24.82
N ARG A 136 22.05 40.51 24.84
CA ARG A 136 22.80 40.10 23.64
C ARG A 136 22.20 38.85 23.00
N VAL A 137 21.92 37.83 23.80
CA VAL A 137 21.28 36.59 23.35
C VAL A 137 19.88 36.86 22.80
N ASN A 138 19.09 37.73 23.44
CA ASN A 138 17.76 38.11 22.94
C ASN A 138 17.82 38.85 21.60
N VAL A 139 18.80 39.73 21.39
CA VAL A 139 19.01 40.40 20.09
C VAL A 139 19.40 39.39 19.01
N GLN A 140 20.30 38.46 19.32
CA GLN A 140 20.69 37.40 18.39
C GLN A 140 19.51 36.46 18.07
N ALA A 141 18.75 36.05 19.07
CA ALA A 141 17.56 35.22 18.91
C ALA A 141 16.50 35.93 18.04
N SER A 142 16.27 37.23 18.28
CA SER A 142 15.34 38.03 17.49
C SER A 142 15.80 38.16 16.03
N ALA A 143 17.09 38.34 15.78
CA ALA A 143 17.64 38.40 14.43
C ALA A 143 17.49 37.05 13.69
N VAL A 144 17.75 35.93 14.38
CA VAL A 144 17.54 34.58 13.82
C VAL A 144 16.06 34.33 13.53
N GLN A 145 15.16 34.72 14.44
CA GLN A 145 13.71 34.59 14.24
C GLN A 145 13.23 35.42 13.03
N GLN A 146 13.71 36.66 12.88
CA GLN A 146 13.37 37.50 11.73
C GLN A 146 13.90 36.92 10.41
N ARG A 147 15.13 36.39 10.40
CA ARG A 147 15.68 35.68 9.22
C ARG A 147 14.83 34.45 8.87
N TYR A 148 14.42 33.67 9.87
CA TYR A 148 13.56 32.50 9.67
C TYR A 148 12.18 32.85 9.11
N LEU A 149 11.55 33.92 9.61
CA LEU A 149 10.27 34.38 9.08
C LEU A 149 10.38 34.84 7.63
N ARG A 150 11.43 35.58 7.28
CA ARG A 150 11.69 35.98 5.88
C ARG A 150 11.90 34.77 4.97
N LEU A 151 12.64 33.76 5.45
CA LEU A 151 12.84 32.51 4.73
C LEU A 151 11.51 31.79 4.47
N LEU A 152 10.63 31.70 5.47
CA LEU A 152 9.32 31.07 5.29
C LEU A 152 8.44 31.82 4.28
N THR A 153 8.42 33.16 4.34
CA THR A 153 7.68 33.96 3.36
C THR A 153 8.23 33.76 1.94
N ALA A 154 9.55 33.83 1.76
CA ALA A 154 10.17 33.60 0.46
C ALA A 154 9.87 32.20 -0.10
N LEU A 155 9.90 31.16 0.74
CA LEU A 155 9.53 29.81 0.34
C LEU A 155 8.06 29.71 -0.07
N GLN A 156 7.17 30.38 0.66
CA GLN A 156 5.74 30.41 0.35
C GLN A 156 5.47 31.10 -1.00
N ASP A 157 6.10 32.25 -1.24
CA ASP A 157 5.98 33.00 -2.50
C ASP A 157 6.46 32.15 -3.69
N ILE A 158 7.60 31.46 -3.55
CA ILE A 158 8.13 30.55 -4.58
C ILE A 158 7.16 29.40 -4.90
N VAL A 159 6.54 28.81 -3.88
CA VAL A 159 5.56 27.73 -4.05
C VAL A 159 4.28 28.24 -4.74
N GLN A 160 3.90 29.50 -4.48
CA GLN A 160 2.76 30.16 -5.12
C GLN A 160 3.09 30.69 -6.52
N GLY A 161 4.37 30.71 -6.91
CA GLY A 161 4.83 31.24 -8.19
C GLY A 161 4.89 32.77 -8.23
N GLU A 162 4.87 33.41 -7.07
CA GLU A 162 4.97 34.86 -6.92
C GLU A 162 6.44 35.33 -6.89
N ALA A 163 6.67 36.62 -7.11
CA ALA A 163 7.99 37.21 -6.98
C ALA A 163 8.36 37.32 -5.50
N TYR A 164 9.52 36.78 -5.11
CA TYR A 164 10.01 36.82 -3.73
C TYR A 164 11.20 37.79 -3.61
N SER A 165 11.43 38.30 -2.39
CA SER A 165 12.63 39.10 -2.05
C SER A 165 13.68 38.21 -1.40
N ASP A 166 14.94 38.30 -1.86
CA ASP A 166 16.08 37.56 -1.31
C ASP A 166 16.96 38.40 -0.36
N GLU A 167 16.49 39.58 0.05
CA GLU A 167 17.24 40.52 0.88
C GLU A 167 17.56 39.94 2.27
N GLY A 168 18.85 39.68 2.54
CA GLY A 168 19.33 39.06 3.77
C GLY A 168 19.22 37.53 3.82
N LEU A 169 19.02 36.89 2.66
CA LEU A 169 18.96 35.43 2.47
C LEU A 169 19.92 34.97 1.35
N GLU A 170 21.07 35.65 1.22
CA GLU A 170 22.02 35.43 0.13
C GLU A 170 22.62 34.01 0.16
N GLU A 171 22.77 33.43 1.36
CA GLU A 171 23.28 32.07 1.56
C GLU A 171 22.28 31.00 1.10
N GLU A 172 20.98 31.29 1.15
CA GLU A 172 19.88 30.39 0.78
C GLU A 172 19.47 30.47 -0.69
N ARG A 173 20.01 31.43 -1.46
CA ARG A 173 19.71 31.62 -2.90
C ARG A 173 19.79 30.32 -3.73
N PRO A 174 20.77 29.42 -3.56
CA PRO A 174 20.81 28.16 -4.31
C PRO A 174 19.61 27.24 -4.06
N ILE A 175 19.04 27.29 -2.85
CA ILE A 175 17.84 26.51 -2.47
C ILE A 175 16.62 27.07 -3.21
N PHE A 176 16.48 28.39 -3.27
CA PHE A 176 15.40 29.05 -3.99
C PHE A 176 15.44 28.78 -5.49
N GLU A 177 16.62 28.84 -6.11
CA GLU A 177 16.81 28.51 -7.53
C GLU A 177 16.43 27.05 -7.83
N ALA A 178 16.82 26.12 -6.95
CA ALA A 178 16.45 24.72 -7.07
C ALA A 178 14.92 24.51 -6.95
N LEU A 179 14.28 25.17 -5.98
CA LEU A 179 12.81 25.10 -5.80
C LEU A 179 12.05 25.70 -6.98
N GLN A 180 12.49 26.84 -7.51
CA GLN A 180 11.91 27.40 -8.73
C GLN A 180 12.07 26.45 -9.93
N GLY A 181 13.22 25.79 -10.05
CA GLY A 181 13.45 24.75 -11.06
C GLY A 181 12.46 23.59 -10.94
N ILE A 182 12.22 23.11 -9.72
CA ILE A 182 11.23 22.05 -9.43
C ILE A 182 9.82 22.52 -9.80
N MET A 183 9.42 23.74 -9.44
CA MET A 183 8.09 24.28 -9.77
C MET A 183 7.87 24.44 -11.27
N ARG A 184 8.88 24.92 -12.02
CA ARG A 184 8.81 24.97 -13.49
C ARG A 184 8.70 23.58 -14.11
N SER A 185 9.46 22.61 -13.59
CA SER A 185 9.39 21.22 -14.03
C SER A 185 8.00 20.62 -13.77
N ARG A 186 7.43 20.86 -12.59
CA ARG A 186 6.07 20.43 -12.23
C ARG A 186 5.02 21.03 -13.16
N ALA A 187 5.10 22.33 -13.46
CA ALA A 187 4.19 22.97 -14.40
C ALA A 187 4.30 22.37 -15.82
N ALA A 188 5.52 22.11 -16.29
CA ALA A 188 5.75 21.46 -17.58
C ALA A 188 5.22 20.01 -17.61
N LEU A 189 5.35 19.27 -16.51
CA LEU A 189 4.78 17.93 -16.38
C LEU A 189 3.24 17.96 -16.35
N ALA A 190 2.62 18.94 -15.69
CA ALA A 190 1.18 19.09 -15.66
C ALA A 190 0.62 19.38 -17.07
N GLU A 191 1.28 20.23 -17.86
CA GLU A 191 0.91 20.47 -19.25
C GLU A 191 1.06 19.21 -20.13
N ARG A 192 2.14 18.44 -19.93
CA ARG A 192 2.31 17.14 -20.62
C ARG A 192 1.24 16.12 -20.21
N ALA A 193 0.83 16.11 -18.95
CA ALA A 193 -0.22 15.22 -18.46
C ALA A 193 -1.57 15.58 -19.10
N ARG A 194 -1.93 16.87 -19.18
CA ARG A 194 -3.13 17.32 -19.91
C ARG A 194 -3.11 16.91 -21.38
N ALA A 195 -1.99 17.14 -22.06
CA ALA A 195 -1.84 16.72 -23.46
C ALA A 195 -1.94 15.19 -23.63
N ALA A 196 -1.49 14.41 -22.65
CA ALA A 196 -1.62 12.95 -22.66
C ALA A 196 -3.07 12.50 -22.37
N GLU A 197 -3.80 13.20 -21.49
CA GLU A 197 -5.23 12.96 -21.23
C GLU A 197 -6.06 13.24 -22.50
N GLU A 198 -5.80 14.36 -23.19
CA GLU A 198 -6.45 14.68 -24.46
C GLU A 198 -6.15 13.61 -25.53
N ALA A 199 -4.90 13.15 -25.63
CA ALA A 199 -4.51 12.07 -26.54
C ALA A 199 -5.16 10.72 -26.17
N LEU A 200 -5.36 10.45 -24.87
CA LEU A 200 -6.07 9.27 -24.39
C LEU A 200 -7.55 9.33 -24.78
N ASP A 201 -8.21 10.46 -24.61
CA ASP A 201 -9.60 10.67 -25.03
C ASP A 201 -9.76 10.48 -26.55
N GLU A 202 -8.84 11.02 -27.34
CA GLU A 202 -8.81 10.79 -28.80
C GLU A 202 -8.63 9.30 -29.14
N ALA A 203 -7.72 8.60 -28.44
CA ALA A 203 -7.51 7.17 -28.62
C ALA A 203 -8.74 6.34 -28.20
N GLN A 204 -9.43 6.70 -27.12
CA GLN A 204 -10.67 6.05 -26.68
C GLN A 204 -11.81 6.26 -27.69
N GLN A 205 -11.93 7.45 -28.26
CA GLN A 205 -12.88 7.72 -29.34
C GLN A 205 -12.57 6.89 -30.58
N GLU A 206 -11.29 6.74 -30.95
CA GLU A 206 -10.88 5.89 -32.07
C GLU A 206 -11.10 4.40 -31.78
N LEU A 207 -10.84 3.93 -30.57
CA LEU A 207 -11.20 2.57 -30.13
C LEU A 207 -12.70 2.34 -30.25
N THR A 208 -13.54 3.26 -29.76
CA THR A 208 -15.00 3.18 -29.89
C THR A 208 -15.44 3.11 -31.36
N ARG A 209 -14.78 3.88 -32.24
CA ARG A 209 -15.03 3.79 -33.69
C ARG A 209 -14.60 2.45 -34.28
N ARG A 210 -13.47 1.90 -33.83
CA ARG A 210 -12.98 0.59 -34.27
C ARG A 210 -13.87 -0.54 -33.78
N ASP A 211 -14.30 -0.50 -32.52
CA ASP A 211 -15.23 -1.48 -31.95
C ASP A 211 -16.56 -1.45 -32.69
N ARG A 212 -17.06 -0.26 -33.04
CA ARG A 212 -18.25 -0.15 -33.89
C ARG A 212 -18.04 -0.80 -35.26
N ARG A 213 -16.90 -0.54 -35.93
CA ARG A 213 -16.58 -1.17 -37.21
C ARG A 213 -16.38 -2.68 -37.09
N LEU A 214 -15.79 -3.14 -35.99
CA LEU A 214 -15.62 -4.57 -35.69
C LEU A 214 -16.97 -5.21 -35.43
N SER A 215 -17.86 -4.58 -34.67
CA SER A 215 -19.22 -5.07 -34.43
C SER A 215 -20.02 -5.14 -35.73
N GLU A 216 -19.95 -4.11 -36.57
CA GLU A 216 -20.56 -4.10 -37.92
C GLU A 216 -19.95 -5.22 -38.81
N ALA A 217 -18.64 -5.44 -38.74
CA ALA A 217 -17.96 -6.51 -39.47
C ALA A 217 -18.29 -7.90 -38.91
N GLU A 218 -18.42 -8.06 -37.60
CA GLU A 218 -18.82 -9.29 -36.91
C GLU A 218 -20.27 -9.62 -37.20
N GLU A 219 -21.17 -8.63 -37.23
CA GLU A 219 -22.55 -8.80 -37.69
C GLU A 219 -22.57 -9.27 -39.14
N ALA A 220 -21.78 -8.65 -40.03
CA ALA A 220 -21.66 -9.08 -41.42
C ALA A 220 -21.06 -10.50 -41.54
N LEU A 221 -20.08 -10.83 -40.70
CA LEU A 221 -19.44 -12.15 -40.66
C LEU A 221 -20.38 -13.20 -40.06
N GLN A 222 -21.21 -12.85 -39.08
CA GLN A 222 -22.27 -13.69 -38.52
C GLN A 222 -23.37 -13.93 -39.56
N HIS A 223 -23.74 -12.91 -40.35
CA HIS A 223 -24.67 -13.09 -41.47
C HIS A 223 -24.06 -14.01 -42.53
N SER A 224 -22.78 -13.84 -42.89
CA SER A 224 -22.08 -14.70 -43.84
C SER A 224 -21.87 -16.14 -43.31
N GLN A 225 -21.59 -16.30 -42.02
CA GLN A 225 -21.51 -17.60 -41.36
C GLN A 225 -22.88 -18.23 -41.20
N GLN A 226 -23.94 -17.44 -40.99
CA GLN A 226 -25.32 -17.91 -41.06
C GLN A 226 -25.61 -18.44 -42.46
N GLU A 227 -25.33 -17.69 -43.52
CA GLU A 227 -25.48 -18.14 -44.91
C GLU A 227 -24.65 -19.42 -45.20
N ALA A 228 -23.39 -19.49 -44.77
CA ALA A 228 -22.56 -20.69 -44.94
C ALA A 228 -23.04 -21.89 -44.10
N SER A 229 -23.58 -21.63 -42.91
CA SER A 229 -24.21 -22.66 -42.06
C SER A 229 -25.57 -23.10 -42.63
N GLU A 230 -26.30 -22.20 -43.29
CA GLU A 230 -27.54 -22.49 -44.01
C GLU A 230 -27.24 -23.34 -45.23
N ASP A 231 -26.20 -23.02 -46.00
CA ASP A 231 -25.74 -23.83 -47.13
C ASP A 231 -25.30 -25.23 -46.69
N ARG A 232 -24.58 -25.34 -45.57
CA ARG A 232 -24.18 -26.63 -45.00
C ARG A 232 -25.37 -27.44 -44.48
N ARG A 233 -26.34 -26.79 -43.83
CA ARG A 233 -27.60 -27.41 -43.39
C ARG A 233 -28.45 -27.87 -44.56
N LEU A 234 -28.61 -27.03 -45.58
CA LEU A 234 -29.34 -27.35 -46.81
C LEU A 234 -28.68 -28.50 -47.57
N ALA A 235 -27.35 -28.57 -47.60
CA ALA A 235 -26.62 -29.71 -48.18
C ALA A 235 -26.95 -31.01 -47.43
N MET A 236 -26.92 -31.00 -46.09
CA MET A 236 -27.26 -32.17 -45.28
C MET A 236 -28.74 -32.56 -45.37
N TYR A 237 -29.66 -31.60 -45.43
CA TYR A 237 -31.08 -31.89 -45.70
C TYR A 237 -31.28 -32.51 -47.08
N ARG A 238 -30.62 -32.00 -48.13
CA ARG A 238 -30.67 -32.57 -49.48
C ARG A 238 -30.15 -34.01 -49.50
N GLU A 239 -29.08 -34.29 -48.75
CA GLU A 239 -28.53 -35.64 -48.60
C GLU A 239 -29.48 -36.58 -47.84
N ALA A 240 -30.10 -36.11 -46.75
CA ALA A 240 -31.12 -36.85 -46.01
C ALA A 240 -32.32 -37.20 -46.89
N PHE A 241 -32.86 -36.23 -47.64
CA PHE A 241 -33.99 -36.45 -48.55
C PHE A 241 -33.63 -37.37 -49.73
N ALA A 242 -32.39 -37.33 -50.23
CA ALA A 242 -31.93 -38.26 -51.25
C ALA A 242 -31.91 -39.70 -50.73
N ARG A 243 -31.32 -39.93 -49.54
CA ARG A 243 -31.30 -41.25 -48.88
C ARG A 243 -32.70 -41.79 -48.63
N TRP A 244 -33.61 -40.93 -48.17
CA TRP A 244 -34.99 -41.35 -47.91
C TRP A 244 -35.72 -41.76 -49.20
N ARG A 245 -35.52 -41.04 -50.31
CA ARG A 245 -36.09 -41.42 -51.63
C ARG A 245 -35.53 -42.73 -52.17
N GLU A 246 -34.29 -43.05 -51.82
CA GLU A 246 -33.63 -44.31 -52.17
C GLU A 246 -34.04 -45.47 -51.24
N GLY A 247 -34.93 -45.23 -50.27
CA GLY A 247 -35.38 -46.23 -49.30
C GLY A 247 -34.40 -46.48 -48.14
N GLY A 248 -33.36 -45.66 -48.02
CA GLY A 248 -32.42 -45.67 -46.90
C GLY A 248 -32.92 -44.86 -45.70
N ASP A 249 -32.23 -45.03 -44.56
CA ASP A 249 -32.51 -44.29 -43.32
C ASP A 249 -31.90 -42.88 -43.38
N PRO A 250 -32.72 -41.80 -43.33
CA PRO A 250 -32.22 -40.43 -43.25
C PRO A 250 -31.80 -40.00 -41.83
N GLY A 251 -32.06 -40.83 -40.81
CA GLY A 251 -31.82 -40.54 -39.39
C GLY A 251 -30.44 -39.93 -39.11
N PRO A 252 -29.32 -40.53 -39.56
CA PRO A 252 -27.98 -40.02 -39.27
C PRO A 252 -27.71 -38.61 -39.80
N GLN A 253 -28.23 -38.26 -40.98
CA GLN A 253 -28.07 -36.91 -41.55
C GLN A 253 -28.95 -35.89 -40.82
N LEU A 254 -30.15 -36.29 -40.40
CA LEU A 254 -31.05 -35.43 -39.64
C LEU A 254 -30.54 -35.19 -38.22
N GLU A 255 -29.90 -36.19 -37.59
CA GLU A 255 -29.18 -36.02 -36.32
C GLU A 255 -28.00 -35.05 -36.48
N ALA A 256 -27.18 -35.19 -37.53
CA ALA A 256 -26.08 -34.27 -37.79
C ALA A 256 -26.55 -32.81 -38.03
N VAL A 257 -27.74 -32.61 -38.63
CA VAL A 257 -28.36 -31.29 -38.76
C VAL A 257 -28.88 -30.79 -37.41
N ARG A 258 -29.48 -31.64 -36.58
CA ARG A 258 -29.94 -31.27 -35.23
C ARG A 258 -28.78 -30.86 -34.32
N ASP A 259 -27.63 -31.53 -34.43
CA ASP A 259 -26.40 -31.16 -33.73
C ASP A 259 -25.87 -29.80 -34.20
N LEU A 260 -25.94 -29.52 -35.50
CA LEU A 260 -25.60 -28.19 -36.07
C LEU A 260 -26.61 -27.09 -35.68
N GLU A 261 -27.88 -27.44 -35.54
CA GLU A 261 -28.96 -26.52 -35.16
C GLU A 261 -29.10 -26.32 -33.65
N ARG A 262 -28.37 -27.13 -32.86
CA ARG A 262 -28.38 -27.10 -31.39
C ARG A 262 -29.80 -27.20 -30.84
N ILE A 263 -30.52 -28.28 -31.14
CA ILE A 263 -31.93 -28.43 -30.74
C ILE A 263 -32.07 -29.45 -29.62
N PHE A 264 -32.67 -29.05 -28.49
CA PHE A 264 -33.25 -29.96 -27.50
C PHE A 264 -34.56 -30.51 -28.03
N VAL A 265 -34.68 -31.82 -28.22
CA VAL A 265 -35.97 -32.46 -28.55
C VAL A 265 -36.48 -33.13 -27.29
N CYS A 266 -37.53 -32.57 -26.68
CA CYS A 266 -38.03 -33.06 -25.40
C CYS A 266 -39.57 -33.03 -25.36
N SER A 267 -40.16 -33.91 -24.55
CA SER A 267 -41.60 -33.87 -24.29
C SER A 267 -41.99 -32.60 -23.52
N ALA A 268 -43.21 -32.11 -23.73
CA ALA A 268 -43.73 -30.92 -23.04
C ALA A 268 -43.59 -31.03 -21.51
N ARG A 269 -43.82 -32.23 -20.95
CA ARG A 269 -43.70 -32.51 -19.52
C ARG A 269 -42.27 -32.35 -19.02
N ARG A 270 -41.26 -32.86 -19.74
CA ARG A 270 -39.85 -32.70 -19.38
C ARG A 270 -39.41 -31.25 -19.43
N ILE A 271 -39.86 -30.50 -20.44
CA ILE A 271 -39.55 -29.06 -20.57
C ILE A 271 -40.12 -28.29 -19.37
N GLU A 272 -41.38 -28.53 -19.01
CA GLU A 272 -42.02 -27.85 -17.87
C GLU A 272 -41.35 -28.22 -16.53
N GLU A 273 -40.99 -29.50 -16.33
CA GLU A 273 -40.28 -29.96 -15.15
C GLU A 273 -38.89 -29.32 -15.03
N SER A 274 -38.10 -29.37 -16.11
CA SER A 274 -36.76 -28.76 -16.15
C SER A 274 -36.81 -27.25 -15.97
N GLN A 275 -37.80 -26.56 -16.57
CA GLN A 275 -38.02 -25.13 -16.38
C GLN A 275 -38.28 -24.80 -14.89
N ARG A 276 -39.18 -25.55 -14.24
CA ARG A 276 -39.50 -25.34 -12.81
C ARG A 276 -38.30 -25.60 -11.91
N LEU A 277 -37.53 -26.64 -12.18
CA LEU A 277 -36.32 -26.97 -11.40
C LEU A 277 -35.22 -25.92 -11.61
N CYS A 278 -35.00 -25.47 -12.84
CA CYS A 278 -34.04 -24.42 -13.14
C CYS A 278 -34.45 -23.07 -12.53
N ASP A 279 -35.73 -22.68 -12.58
CA ASP A 279 -36.20 -21.44 -11.94
C ASP A 279 -36.05 -21.49 -10.40
N ARG A 280 -36.26 -22.68 -9.79
CA ARG A 280 -36.01 -22.86 -8.36
C ARG A 280 -34.52 -22.72 -8.01
N ALA A 281 -33.63 -23.35 -8.78
CA ALA A 281 -32.19 -23.21 -8.58
C ALA A 281 -31.75 -21.76 -8.81
N LEU A 282 -32.32 -21.07 -9.80
CA LEU A 282 -32.05 -19.67 -10.09
C LEU A 282 -32.48 -18.78 -8.93
N GLN A 283 -33.62 -19.07 -8.29
CA GLN A 283 -34.02 -18.38 -7.08
C GLN A 283 -32.99 -18.53 -5.94
N GLY A 284 -32.47 -19.74 -5.74
CA GLY A 284 -31.41 -20.01 -4.76
C GLY A 284 -30.13 -19.23 -5.08
N LEU A 285 -29.74 -19.26 -6.36
CA LEU A 285 -28.57 -18.56 -6.87
C LEU A 285 -28.67 -17.03 -6.69
N VAL A 286 -29.82 -16.44 -7.05
CA VAL A 286 -30.08 -15.00 -6.85
C VAL A 286 -30.03 -14.62 -5.37
N GLY A 287 -30.48 -15.50 -4.48
CA GLY A 287 -30.31 -15.33 -3.04
C GLY A 287 -28.83 -15.28 -2.64
N CYS A 288 -28.03 -16.24 -3.11
CA CYS A 288 -26.59 -16.27 -2.83
C CYS A 288 -25.87 -15.03 -3.40
N LEU A 289 -26.18 -14.63 -4.63
CA LEU A 289 -25.63 -13.42 -5.25
C LEU A 289 -26.03 -12.14 -4.49
N HIS A 290 -27.23 -12.10 -3.93
CA HIS A 290 -27.66 -10.97 -3.11
C HIS A 290 -26.84 -10.87 -1.82
N ASP A 291 -26.57 -12.00 -1.16
CA ASP A 291 -25.74 -12.08 0.03
C ASP A 291 -24.28 -11.69 -0.29
N LEU A 292 -23.71 -12.23 -1.38
CA LEU A 292 -22.37 -11.86 -1.87
C LEU A 292 -22.26 -10.37 -2.19
N ARG A 293 -23.28 -9.79 -2.83
CA ARG A 293 -23.32 -8.35 -3.15
C ARG A 293 -23.43 -7.46 -1.93
N ARG A 294 -24.08 -7.92 -0.87
CA ARG A 294 -24.11 -7.18 0.41
C ARG A 294 -22.75 -7.08 1.05
N ILE A 295 -21.90 -8.10 0.87
CA ILE A 295 -20.52 -8.11 1.35
C ILE A 295 -19.65 -7.21 0.46
N GLN A 296 -19.70 -7.44 -0.86
CA GLN A 296 -18.91 -6.68 -1.82
C GLN A 296 -19.69 -6.44 -3.12
N VAL A 297 -19.79 -5.18 -3.53
CA VAL A 297 -20.51 -4.81 -4.74
C VAL A 297 -19.60 -4.97 -5.97
N LEU A 298 -19.59 -6.18 -6.54
CA LEU A 298 -18.83 -6.51 -7.76
C LEU A 298 -19.70 -6.59 -9.02
N SER A 299 -21.01 -6.78 -8.85
CA SER A 299 -21.98 -6.84 -9.95
C SER A 299 -23.24 -6.00 -9.69
N GLU A 300 -24.08 -5.87 -10.72
CA GLU A 300 -25.38 -5.18 -10.61
C GLU A 300 -26.35 -5.90 -9.64
N ASP A 301 -27.49 -5.29 -9.34
CA ASP A 301 -28.49 -5.90 -8.45
C ASP A 301 -28.94 -7.28 -8.98
N PRO A 302 -28.76 -8.38 -8.22
CA PRO A 302 -29.18 -9.72 -8.62
C PRO A 302 -30.68 -9.83 -8.89
N LYS A 303 -31.50 -8.90 -8.38
CA LYS A 303 -32.92 -8.82 -8.70
C LYS A 303 -33.19 -8.64 -10.20
N ARG A 304 -32.21 -8.19 -11.01
CA ARG A 304 -32.34 -8.13 -12.47
C ARG A 304 -32.59 -9.49 -13.12
N PHE A 305 -32.09 -10.56 -12.49
CA PHE A 305 -32.32 -11.93 -12.95
C PHE A 305 -33.67 -12.50 -12.50
N ARG A 306 -34.38 -11.85 -11.57
CA ARG A 306 -35.73 -12.27 -11.16
C ARG A 306 -36.53 -11.14 -10.50
N PRO A 307 -37.04 -10.18 -11.28
CA PRO A 307 -37.75 -9.03 -10.74
C PRO A 307 -39.08 -9.44 -10.07
N ARG A 308 -39.28 -9.02 -8.82
CA ARG A 308 -40.55 -9.18 -8.09
C ARG A 308 -41.41 -7.94 -8.35
N PHE A 309 -42.40 -8.07 -9.24
CA PHE A 309 -43.45 -7.09 -9.57
C PHE A 309 -43.07 -5.96 -10.54
N LEU A 310 -43.84 -5.85 -11.62
CA LEU A 310 -44.01 -4.71 -12.55
C LEU A 310 -42.81 -4.25 -13.41
N ALA A 311 -41.57 -4.63 -13.09
CA ALA A 311 -40.44 -4.39 -13.99
C ALA A 311 -40.45 -5.40 -15.16
N LYS A 312 -40.25 -4.91 -16.39
CA LYS A 312 -40.04 -5.77 -17.56
C LYS A 312 -38.76 -6.58 -17.34
N SER A 313 -38.91 -7.90 -17.18
CA SER A 313 -37.78 -8.83 -17.21
C SER A 313 -37.20 -8.89 -18.62
N ALA A 314 -35.88 -8.97 -18.75
CA ALA A 314 -35.22 -9.29 -20.01
C ALA A 314 -35.44 -10.75 -20.45
N TYR A 315 -35.91 -11.59 -19.52
CA TYR A 315 -36.09 -13.03 -19.70
C TYR A 315 -37.56 -13.43 -19.63
N ASP A 316 -37.97 -14.37 -20.49
CA ASP A 316 -39.29 -15.01 -20.42
C ASP A 316 -39.26 -16.27 -19.55
N PHE A 317 -39.54 -16.10 -18.26
CA PHE A 317 -39.61 -17.19 -17.28
C PHE A 317 -40.71 -18.21 -17.53
N ARG A 318 -41.61 -17.97 -18.51
CA ARG A 318 -42.60 -18.96 -18.94
C ARG A 318 -42.03 -20.01 -19.89
N SER A 319 -40.81 -19.80 -20.37
CA SER A 319 -40.12 -20.69 -21.29
C SER A 319 -38.82 -21.20 -20.67
N LEU A 320 -38.44 -22.44 -20.99
CA LEU A 320 -37.14 -22.98 -20.61
C LEU A 320 -35.96 -22.13 -21.16
N PRO A 321 -35.93 -21.69 -22.43
CA PRO A 321 -34.88 -20.82 -22.93
C PRO A 321 -34.71 -19.51 -22.16
N GLY A 322 -35.82 -18.88 -21.74
CA GLY A 322 -35.76 -17.66 -20.93
C GLY A 322 -35.13 -17.90 -19.56
N VAL A 323 -35.48 -19.00 -18.89
CA VAL A 323 -34.84 -19.41 -17.63
C VAL A 323 -33.35 -19.69 -17.82
N LEU A 324 -32.98 -20.42 -18.87
CA LEU A 324 -31.57 -20.74 -19.18
C LEU A 324 -30.75 -19.49 -19.49
N GLY A 325 -31.34 -18.51 -20.17
CA GLY A 325 -30.72 -17.19 -20.38
C GLY A 325 -30.41 -16.48 -19.07
N ALA A 326 -31.36 -16.48 -18.12
CA ALA A 326 -31.14 -15.90 -16.79
C ALA A 326 -30.09 -16.67 -15.98
N CYS A 327 -30.08 -18.02 -16.05
CA CYS A 327 -29.06 -18.85 -15.41
C CYS A 327 -27.66 -18.58 -15.96
N ARG A 328 -27.52 -18.44 -17.29
CA ARG A 328 -26.25 -18.08 -17.95
C ARG A 328 -25.71 -16.76 -17.38
N ASP A 329 -26.54 -15.72 -17.34
CA ASP A 329 -26.07 -14.40 -16.92
C ASP A 329 -25.82 -14.33 -15.41
N ALA A 330 -26.63 -15.02 -14.61
CA ALA A 330 -26.37 -15.18 -13.18
C ALA A 330 -25.07 -15.96 -12.91
N SER A 331 -24.75 -16.98 -13.72
CA SER A 331 -23.49 -17.74 -13.58
C SER A 331 -22.25 -16.88 -13.86
N ALA A 332 -22.37 -15.87 -14.73
CA ALA A 332 -21.29 -14.91 -14.98
C ALA A 332 -21.00 -14.04 -13.76
N ASP A 333 -22.03 -13.60 -13.03
CA ASP A 333 -21.85 -12.88 -11.77
C ASP A 333 -21.16 -13.76 -10.72
N VAL A 334 -21.50 -15.05 -10.62
CA VAL A 334 -20.83 -15.97 -9.69
C VAL A 334 -19.34 -16.10 -9.99
N VAL A 335 -18.97 -16.18 -11.28
CA VAL A 335 -17.56 -16.22 -11.69
C VAL A 335 -16.80 -14.97 -11.24
N ILE A 336 -17.41 -13.78 -11.31
CA ILE A 336 -16.78 -12.53 -10.82
C ILE A 336 -16.46 -12.64 -9.33
N TYR A 337 -17.40 -13.11 -8.52
CA TYR A 337 -17.17 -13.33 -7.08
C TYR A 337 -16.12 -14.41 -6.82
N ALA A 338 -16.13 -15.51 -7.58
CA ALA A 338 -15.12 -16.57 -7.46
C ALA A 338 -13.71 -16.09 -7.83
N GLN A 339 -13.58 -15.26 -8.88
CA GLN A 339 -12.31 -14.64 -9.27
C GLN A 339 -11.79 -13.72 -8.16
N ARG A 340 -12.67 -12.90 -7.57
CA ARG A 340 -12.26 -12.02 -6.48
C ARG A 340 -11.84 -12.80 -5.24
N MET A 341 -12.53 -13.88 -4.91
CA MET A 341 -12.15 -14.75 -3.80
C MET A 341 -10.82 -15.48 -4.06
N GLN A 342 -10.60 -15.98 -5.28
CA GLN A 342 -9.30 -16.57 -5.67
C GLN A 342 -8.17 -15.55 -5.55
N TRP A 343 -8.38 -14.33 -6.03
CA TRP A 343 -7.43 -13.23 -5.90
C TRP A 343 -7.11 -12.91 -4.44
N ALA A 344 -8.13 -12.82 -3.57
CA ALA A 344 -7.95 -12.54 -2.16
C ALA A 344 -7.16 -13.67 -1.44
N SER A 345 -7.51 -14.92 -1.74
CA SER A 345 -6.78 -16.10 -1.26
C SER A 345 -5.32 -16.10 -1.73
N GLY A 346 -5.09 -15.72 -2.99
CA GLY A 346 -3.75 -15.61 -3.56
C GLY A 346 -2.92 -14.54 -2.85
N LEU A 347 -3.51 -13.38 -2.56
CA LEU A 347 -2.84 -12.31 -1.82
C LEU A 347 -2.43 -12.77 -0.41
N GLU A 348 -3.33 -13.41 0.35
CA GLU A 348 -2.98 -13.92 1.68
C GLU A 348 -1.86 -14.95 1.64
N GLY A 349 -1.93 -15.88 0.68
CA GLY A 349 -0.90 -16.88 0.44
C GLY A 349 0.46 -16.26 0.10
N LEU A 350 0.47 -15.25 -0.78
CA LEU A 350 1.67 -14.52 -1.14
C LEU A 350 2.23 -13.74 0.05
N CYS A 351 1.39 -13.05 0.83
CA CYS A 351 1.81 -12.35 2.04
C CYS A 351 2.49 -13.30 3.03
N ALA A 352 1.91 -14.47 3.29
CA ALA A 352 2.49 -15.49 4.15
C ALA A 352 3.82 -16.00 3.61
N ALA A 353 3.92 -16.23 2.30
CA ALA A 353 5.16 -16.66 1.65
C ALA A 353 6.24 -15.58 1.68
N LEU A 354 5.91 -14.31 1.46
CA LEU A 354 6.88 -13.21 1.58
C LEU A 354 7.44 -13.11 3.00
N LEU A 355 6.59 -13.28 4.01
CA LEU A 355 7.02 -13.32 5.41
C LEU A 355 7.96 -14.49 5.70
N SER A 356 7.74 -15.66 5.10
CA SER A 356 8.62 -16.82 5.25
C SER A 356 9.94 -16.67 4.47
N LEU A 357 9.91 -15.96 3.33
CA LEU A 357 11.09 -15.64 2.51
C LEU A 357 11.94 -14.49 3.06
N ARG A 358 11.42 -13.73 4.03
CA ARG A 358 12.12 -12.58 4.65
C ARG A 358 13.59 -12.88 5.02
N PRO A 359 13.95 -14.00 5.68
CA PRO A 359 15.35 -14.24 6.04
C PRO A 359 16.26 -14.39 4.80
N ALA A 360 15.81 -15.12 3.78
CA ALA A 360 16.57 -15.31 2.54
C ALA A 360 16.70 -14.00 1.75
N MET A 361 15.63 -13.19 1.71
CA MET A 361 15.65 -11.84 1.15
C MET A 361 16.63 -10.92 1.87
N GLN A 362 16.63 -10.91 3.21
CA GLN A 362 17.58 -10.12 4.01
C GLN A 362 19.03 -10.54 3.76
N GLU A 363 19.29 -11.85 3.69
CA GLU A 363 20.61 -12.39 3.37
C GLU A 363 21.06 -11.98 1.97
N MET A 364 20.17 -12.06 0.98
CA MET A 364 20.45 -11.62 -0.39
C MET A 364 20.80 -10.14 -0.45
N VAL A 365 20.00 -9.27 0.17
CA VAL A 365 20.25 -7.81 0.20
C VAL A 365 21.60 -7.49 0.84
N ARG A 366 21.92 -8.14 1.97
CA ARG A 366 23.23 -7.99 2.63
C ARG A 366 24.37 -8.44 1.74
N LEU A 367 24.25 -9.63 1.13
CA LEU A 367 25.29 -10.19 0.28
C LEU A 367 25.54 -9.30 -0.95
N VAL A 368 24.47 -8.83 -1.61
CA VAL A 368 24.54 -7.91 -2.75
C VAL A 368 25.19 -6.59 -2.33
N ALA A 369 24.83 -6.05 -1.17
CA ALA A 369 25.43 -4.83 -0.64
C ALA A 369 26.94 -4.96 -0.40
N ASP A 370 27.37 -6.02 0.29
CA ASP A 370 28.79 -6.29 0.54
C ASP A 370 29.56 -6.41 -0.78
N CYS A 371 28.98 -7.08 -1.78
CA CYS A 371 29.61 -7.27 -3.08
C CYS A 371 29.70 -5.96 -3.88
N ARG A 372 28.69 -5.08 -3.79
CA ARG A 372 28.72 -3.75 -4.42
C ARG A 372 29.75 -2.83 -3.77
N GLU A 373 29.81 -2.83 -2.44
CA GLU A 373 30.82 -2.07 -1.67
C GLU A 373 32.24 -2.51 -2.06
N GLN A 374 32.51 -3.82 -2.06
CA GLN A 374 33.81 -4.36 -2.48
C GLN A 374 34.12 -4.11 -3.96
N SER A 375 33.09 -3.94 -4.79
CA SER A 375 33.23 -3.65 -6.22
C SER A 375 33.47 -2.17 -6.52
N GLY A 376 33.38 -1.29 -5.51
CA GLY A 376 33.46 0.17 -5.67
C GLY A 376 32.24 0.79 -6.36
N ASP A 377 31.14 0.03 -6.47
CA ASP A 377 29.89 0.50 -7.05
C ASP A 377 29.04 1.17 -5.96
N ARG A 378 28.25 2.20 -6.33
CA ARG A 378 27.47 2.96 -5.34
C ARG A 378 26.28 2.17 -4.79
N VAL A 379 25.70 2.74 -3.73
CA VAL A 379 24.60 2.27 -2.87
C VAL A 379 23.60 1.35 -3.58
N THR A 380 23.37 0.21 -2.94
CA THR A 380 22.38 -0.80 -3.31
C THR A 380 20.96 -0.26 -3.12
N MET A 381 20.13 -0.24 -4.17
CA MET A 381 18.76 0.29 -4.07
C MET A 381 17.91 -0.56 -3.11
N SER A 382 18.13 -1.87 -3.08
CA SER A 382 17.40 -2.77 -2.17
C SER A 382 17.67 -2.52 -0.67
N LEU A 383 18.73 -1.79 -0.29
CA LEU A 383 18.98 -1.39 1.10
C LEU A 383 18.02 -0.32 1.61
N THR A 384 17.35 0.43 0.72
CA THR A 384 16.44 1.52 1.14
C THR A 384 15.05 1.01 1.54
N VAL A 385 14.80 -0.30 1.39
CA VAL A 385 13.48 -0.92 1.58
C VAL A 385 13.26 -1.28 3.05
N ASN A 386 12.08 -0.93 3.57
CA ASN A 386 11.66 -1.36 4.90
C ASN A 386 11.13 -2.81 4.89
N MET A 387 12.03 -3.77 5.05
CA MET A 387 11.72 -5.22 5.11
C MET A 387 10.93 -5.66 6.36
N ALA A 388 10.62 -4.75 7.31
CA ALA A 388 9.73 -5.06 8.42
C ALA A 388 8.26 -5.17 7.99
N THR A 389 7.92 -4.60 6.82
CA THR A 389 6.56 -4.57 6.28
C THR A 389 6.41 -5.54 5.10
N VAL A 390 5.20 -6.07 4.90
CA VAL A 390 4.91 -6.93 3.73
C VAL A 390 5.05 -6.13 2.43
N GLN A 391 4.58 -4.89 2.40
CA GLN A 391 4.77 -3.99 1.25
C GLN A 391 6.26 -3.82 0.89
N GLY A 392 7.13 -3.64 1.89
CA GLY A 392 8.57 -3.60 1.64
C GLY A 392 9.09 -4.91 1.03
N LEU A 393 8.68 -6.05 1.56
CA LEU A 393 9.05 -7.36 1.00
C LEU A 393 8.53 -7.55 -0.44
N ALA A 394 7.31 -7.11 -0.74
CA ALA A 394 6.71 -7.18 -2.07
C ALA A 394 7.40 -6.27 -3.10
N SER A 395 7.99 -5.14 -2.66
CA SER A 395 8.77 -4.25 -3.55
C SER A 395 10.19 -4.73 -3.82
N LEU A 396 10.69 -5.67 -3.00
CA LEU A 396 12.08 -6.09 -3.01
C LEU A 396 12.50 -6.85 -4.30
N PRO A 397 11.68 -7.74 -4.89
CA PRO A 397 12.01 -8.46 -6.12
C PRO A 397 12.46 -7.54 -7.26
N ALA A 398 11.74 -6.44 -7.52
CA ALA A 398 12.08 -5.50 -8.59
C ALA A 398 13.44 -4.82 -8.36
N LEU A 399 13.70 -4.39 -7.11
CA LEU A 399 14.94 -3.72 -6.73
C LEU A 399 16.14 -4.67 -6.74
N LEU A 400 15.96 -5.88 -6.20
CA LEU A 400 16.97 -6.93 -6.23
C LEU A 400 17.31 -7.34 -7.67
N ALA A 401 16.33 -7.45 -8.55
CA ALA A 401 16.58 -7.72 -9.97
C ALA A 401 17.52 -6.67 -10.59
N GLY A 402 17.28 -5.38 -10.31
CA GLY A 402 18.15 -4.29 -10.77
C GLY A 402 19.58 -4.38 -10.21
N ASP A 403 19.72 -4.71 -8.92
CA ASP A 403 21.02 -4.87 -8.27
C ASP A 403 21.80 -6.09 -8.80
N LEU A 404 21.13 -7.24 -8.97
CA LEU A 404 21.72 -8.47 -9.51
C LEU A 404 22.16 -8.29 -10.97
N ALA A 405 21.33 -7.65 -11.80
CA ALA A 405 21.67 -7.33 -13.19
C ALA A 405 22.86 -6.34 -13.26
N SER A 406 23.00 -5.43 -12.30
CA SER A 406 24.14 -4.52 -12.22
C SER A 406 25.43 -5.27 -11.89
N LEU A 407 25.40 -6.16 -10.89
CA LEU A 407 26.54 -7.01 -10.50
C LEU A 407 26.97 -7.96 -11.62
N ALA A 408 26.02 -8.56 -12.33
CA ALA A 408 26.30 -9.46 -13.46
C ALA A 408 27.02 -8.74 -14.63
N ARG A 409 26.68 -7.46 -14.85
CA ARG A 409 27.28 -6.64 -15.93
C ARG A 409 28.63 -6.05 -15.54
N SER A 410 28.85 -5.71 -14.28
CA SER A 410 30.06 -5.03 -13.83
C SER A 410 31.31 -5.94 -13.86
N ARG A 411 32.47 -5.37 -14.18
CA ARG A 411 33.73 -6.13 -14.30
C ARG A 411 34.25 -6.61 -12.94
N SER A 412 34.09 -5.81 -11.89
CA SER A 412 34.42 -6.14 -10.50
C SER A 412 33.39 -7.11 -9.90
N GLY A 413 32.11 -6.90 -10.20
CA GLY A 413 30.96 -7.71 -9.73
C GLY A 413 31.02 -9.17 -10.17
N LYS A 414 31.54 -9.44 -11.38
CA LYS A 414 31.73 -10.80 -11.91
C LYS A 414 32.53 -11.74 -11.00
N ARG A 415 33.41 -11.21 -10.14
CA ARG A 415 34.20 -12.02 -9.19
C ARG A 415 33.35 -12.58 -8.03
N PHE A 416 32.19 -11.97 -7.77
CA PHE A 416 31.30 -12.35 -6.68
C PHE A 416 30.11 -13.19 -7.13
N VAL A 417 29.91 -13.35 -8.45
CA VAL A 417 28.75 -14.03 -9.00
C VAL A 417 28.64 -15.47 -8.51
N GLU A 418 29.74 -16.23 -8.44
CA GLU A 418 29.71 -17.61 -7.96
C GLU A 418 29.25 -17.73 -6.49
N LYS A 419 29.46 -16.69 -5.69
CA LYS A 419 29.00 -16.61 -4.30
C LYS A 419 27.50 -16.28 -4.21
N ILE A 420 27.01 -15.41 -5.10
CA ILE A 420 25.62 -14.92 -5.09
C ILE A 420 24.66 -15.92 -5.74
N LEU A 421 25.11 -16.57 -6.81
CA LEU A 421 24.27 -17.34 -7.71
C LEU A 421 23.42 -18.43 -7.02
N PRO A 422 23.94 -19.25 -6.08
CA PRO A 422 23.13 -20.27 -5.41
C PRO A 422 21.96 -19.68 -4.63
N LEU A 423 22.24 -18.66 -3.80
CA LEU A 423 21.20 -17.99 -3.01
C LEU A 423 20.17 -17.27 -3.91
N ALA A 424 20.62 -16.73 -5.05
CA ALA A 424 19.73 -16.07 -6.02
C ALA A 424 18.79 -17.08 -6.67
N GLN A 425 19.31 -18.24 -7.09
CA GLN A 425 18.50 -19.31 -7.64
C GLN A 425 17.44 -19.78 -6.63
N ASP A 426 17.85 -20.12 -5.41
CA ASP A 426 16.93 -20.63 -4.38
C ASP A 426 15.85 -19.62 -4.02
N LEU A 427 16.22 -18.34 -3.85
CA LEU A 427 15.27 -17.27 -3.54
C LEU A 427 14.27 -17.05 -4.69
N ILE A 428 14.76 -17.01 -5.93
CA ILE A 428 13.93 -16.75 -7.11
C ILE A 428 13.00 -17.92 -7.38
N ASP A 429 13.45 -19.16 -7.22
CA ASP A 429 12.61 -20.34 -7.39
C ASP A 429 11.51 -20.39 -6.31
N ALA A 430 11.86 -20.08 -5.06
CA ALA A 430 10.88 -20.04 -3.97
C ALA A 430 9.86 -18.89 -4.16
N TYR A 431 10.31 -17.73 -4.62
CA TYR A 431 9.43 -16.61 -4.96
C TYR A 431 8.54 -16.91 -6.17
N ALA A 432 9.08 -17.53 -7.22
CA ALA A 432 8.31 -17.97 -8.38
C ALA A 432 7.23 -18.98 -7.98
N ALA A 433 7.55 -19.95 -7.12
CA ALA A 433 6.61 -20.93 -6.61
C ALA A 433 5.49 -20.27 -5.78
N ALA A 434 5.84 -19.33 -4.90
CA ALA A 434 4.89 -18.55 -4.12
C ALA A 434 3.95 -17.73 -5.03
N LEU A 435 4.49 -17.05 -6.05
CA LEU A 435 3.71 -16.27 -6.99
C LEU A 435 2.83 -17.16 -7.88
N SER A 436 3.31 -18.33 -8.30
CA SER A 436 2.55 -19.29 -9.12
C SER A 436 1.37 -19.91 -8.37
N ALA A 437 1.48 -20.01 -7.05
CA ALA A 437 0.37 -20.40 -6.18
C ALA A 437 -0.66 -19.28 -6.02
N ALA A 438 -0.21 -18.02 -6.04
CA ALA A 438 -1.03 -16.84 -5.77
C ALA A 438 -1.69 -16.20 -7.00
N ALA A 439 -1.04 -16.26 -8.16
CA ALA A 439 -1.46 -15.62 -9.39
C ALA A 439 -1.51 -16.63 -10.56
N PRO A 440 -2.45 -16.47 -11.51
CA PRO A 440 -2.45 -17.26 -12.73
C PRO A 440 -1.28 -16.90 -13.64
N ASP A 441 -0.95 -17.81 -14.56
CA ASP A 441 -0.09 -17.54 -15.73
C ASP A 441 1.35 -17.08 -15.44
N VAL A 442 1.90 -17.44 -14.28
CA VAL A 442 3.32 -17.18 -13.96
C VAL A 442 4.22 -18.00 -14.90
N PRO A 443 5.10 -17.35 -15.70
CA PRO A 443 5.95 -18.04 -16.65
C PRO A 443 6.99 -18.90 -15.93
N GLN A 444 7.40 -20.00 -16.55
CA GLN A 444 8.50 -20.81 -16.03
C GLN A 444 9.83 -20.08 -16.22
N CYS A 445 10.79 -20.35 -15.32
CA CYS A 445 12.15 -19.84 -15.43
C CYS A 445 12.76 -20.27 -16.77
N PRO A 446 13.22 -19.34 -17.63
CA PRO A 446 13.73 -19.68 -18.95
C PRO A 446 14.97 -20.58 -18.82
N GLU A 447 14.98 -21.73 -19.51
CA GLU A 447 16.10 -22.66 -19.44
C GLU A 447 17.41 -22.04 -19.95
N GLY A 448 18.47 -22.18 -19.15
CA GLY A 448 19.82 -21.76 -19.53
C GLY A 448 20.44 -22.68 -20.57
N LYS A 449 21.41 -22.17 -21.34
CA LYS A 449 22.21 -23.01 -22.25
C LYS A 449 23.06 -24.00 -21.44
N LYS A 450 23.30 -25.21 -21.98
CA LYS A 450 24.12 -26.28 -21.35
C LYS A 450 25.51 -25.85 -20.84
N ARG A 451 26.07 -24.74 -21.34
CA ARG A 451 27.36 -24.16 -20.92
C ARG A 451 27.23 -22.65 -20.76
N GLU A 452 26.35 -22.22 -19.88
CA GLU A 452 26.19 -20.81 -19.53
C GLU A 452 27.26 -20.38 -18.52
N ARG A 453 27.82 -19.17 -18.69
CA ARG A 453 28.75 -18.60 -17.70
C ARG A 453 27.95 -18.13 -16.48
N PRO A 454 28.48 -18.22 -15.24
CA PRO A 454 27.75 -17.81 -14.03
C PRO A 454 27.17 -16.40 -14.12
N ALA A 455 27.92 -15.44 -14.68
CA ALA A 455 27.44 -14.07 -14.88
C ALA A 455 26.25 -13.96 -15.85
N THR A 456 26.21 -14.81 -16.88
CA THR A 456 25.08 -14.87 -17.81
C THR A 456 23.87 -15.53 -17.15
N THR A 457 24.09 -16.57 -16.35
CA THR A 457 23.03 -17.19 -15.54
C THR A 457 22.43 -16.20 -14.55
N LEU A 458 23.26 -15.43 -13.83
CA LEU A 458 22.78 -14.41 -12.88
C LEU A 458 21.99 -13.31 -13.58
N GLN A 459 22.44 -12.86 -14.76
CA GLN A 459 21.70 -11.88 -15.57
C GLN A 459 20.33 -12.40 -15.99
N ARG A 460 20.24 -13.65 -16.48
CA ARG A 460 18.98 -14.30 -16.86
C ARG A 460 18.04 -14.42 -15.67
N LEU A 461 18.55 -14.81 -14.51
CA LEU A 461 17.76 -14.88 -13.26
C LEU A 461 17.27 -13.51 -12.81
N ALA A 462 18.09 -12.47 -12.93
CA ALA A 462 17.67 -11.10 -12.62
C ALA A 462 16.54 -10.62 -13.56
N GLU A 463 16.64 -10.92 -14.86
CA GLU A 463 15.57 -10.64 -15.83
C GLU A 463 14.28 -11.40 -15.49
N TYR A 464 14.38 -12.68 -15.12
CA TYR A 464 13.24 -13.47 -14.69
C TYR A 464 12.61 -12.92 -13.40
N LEU A 465 13.41 -12.55 -12.40
CA LEU A 465 12.92 -11.92 -11.16
C LEU A 465 12.22 -10.59 -11.43
N HIS A 466 12.71 -9.80 -12.39
CA HIS A 466 12.05 -8.56 -12.81
C HIS A 466 10.67 -8.85 -13.44
N THR A 467 10.57 -9.87 -14.30
CA THR A 467 9.30 -10.32 -14.87
C THR A 467 8.32 -10.77 -13.79
N LEU A 468 8.78 -11.54 -12.81
CA LEU A 468 7.94 -11.97 -11.68
C LEU A 468 7.47 -10.78 -10.84
N ALA A 469 8.31 -9.76 -10.64
CA ALA A 469 7.93 -8.53 -9.96
C ALA A 469 6.83 -7.77 -10.73
N GLY A 470 6.96 -7.66 -12.06
CA GLY A 470 5.94 -7.04 -12.90
C GLY A 470 4.59 -7.76 -12.84
N ILE A 471 4.59 -9.10 -12.81
CA ILE A 471 3.35 -9.89 -12.64
C ILE A 471 2.72 -9.66 -11.27
N GLN A 472 3.54 -9.59 -10.21
CA GLN A 472 3.05 -9.26 -8.88
C GLN A 472 2.40 -7.87 -8.85
N GLU A 473 3.08 -6.86 -9.39
CA GLU A 473 2.58 -5.48 -9.46
C GLU A 473 1.29 -5.41 -10.28
N GLU A 474 1.23 -6.04 -11.45
CA GLU A 474 0.04 -6.04 -12.31
C GLU A 474 -1.14 -6.76 -11.64
N HIS A 475 -0.92 -7.96 -11.11
CA HIS A 475 -1.99 -8.78 -10.54
C HIS A 475 -2.51 -8.24 -9.21
N PHE A 476 -1.64 -7.61 -8.41
CA PHE A 476 -1.96 -7.08 -7.08
C PHE A 476 -1.93 -5.53 -7.02
N ALA A 477 -2.04 -4.84 -8.16
CA ALA A 477 -2.03 -3.37 -8.22
C ALA A 477 -3.04 -2.72 -7.25
N ALA A 478 -4.21 -3.35 -7.10
CA ALA A 478 -5.29 -2.85 -6.24
C ALA A 478 -4.95 -2.77 -4.73
N VAL A 479 -3.84 -3.37 -4.27
CA VAL A 479 -3.42 -3.37 -2.86
C VAL A 479 -2.14 -2.60 -2.57
N GLU A 480 -1.53 -1.96 -3.58
CA GLU A 480 -0.40 -1.05 -3.35
C GLU A 480 -0.78 0.12 -2.43
N ASP A 481 -1.99 0.67 -2.63
CA ASP A 481 -2.53 1.77 -1.82
C ASP A 481 -2.84 1.38 -0.37
N VAL A 482 -3.04 0.07 -0.10
CA VAL A 482 -3.46 -0.46 1.21
C VAL A 482 -2.35 -1.31 1.85
N LYS A 483 -1.09 -1.03 1.50
CA LYS A 483 0.09 -1.66 2.10
C LYS A 483 0.10 -3.20 1.99
N PHE A 484 -0.38 -3.75 0.88
CA PHE A 484 -0.40 -5.19 0.65
C PHE A 484 -1.26 -5.96 1.69
N SER A 485 -2.41 -5.40 2.05
CA SER A 485 -3.40 -6.02 2.94
C SER A 485 -4.77 -6.09 2.28
N LEU A 486 -5.55 -7.13 2.61
CA LEU A 486 -6.92 -7.24 2.12
C LEU A 486 -7.79 -6.09 2.63
N SER A 487 -8.70 -5.62 1.78
CA SER A 487 -9.75 -4.71 2.24
C SER A 487 -10.71 -5.44 3.19
N ALA A 488 -11.42 -4.70 4.05
CA ALA A 488 -12.41 -5.29 4.94
C ALA A 488 -13.48 -6.11 4.17
N ALA A 489 -13.88 -5.63 2.99
CA ALA A 489 -14.84 -6.34 2.13
C ALA A 489 -14.27 -7.65 1.57
N ASP A 490 -12.99 -7.68 1.20
CA ASP A 490 -12.36 -8.92 0.71
C ASP A 490 -12.16 -9.94 1.84
N THR A 491 -11.78 -9.47 3.04
CA THR A 491 -11.70 -10.32 4.23
C THR A 491 -13.08 -10.90 4.59
N GLU A 492 -14.13 -10.09 4.55
CA GLU A 492 -15.50 -10.55 4.80
C GLU A 492 -15.97 -11.53 3.72
N LEU A 493 -15.66 -11.27 2.44
CA LEU A 493 -15.97 -12.18 1.33
C LEU A 493 -15.29 -13.54 1.53
N PHE A 494 -14.02 -13.54 1.96
CA PHE A 494 -13.27 -14.76 2.23
C PHE A 494 -13.85 -15.55 3.41
N GLN A 495 -14.32 -14.86 4.46
CA GLN A 495 -15.01 -15.48 5.61
C GLN A 495 -16.36 -16.11 5.22
N HIS A 496 -17.03 -15.54 4.22
CA HIS A 496 -18.33 -15.98 3.70
C HIS A 496 -18.25 -16.85 2.44
N ARG A 497 -17.15 -17.59 2.28
CA ARG A 497 -16.96 -18.59 1.22
C ARG A 497 -18.06 -19.65 1.11
N ASP A 498 -18.78 -19.93 2.20
CA ASP A 498 -19.92 -20.84 2.20
C ASP A 498 -21.06 -20.34 1.29
N VAL A 499 -21.19 -19.02 1.10
CA VAL A 499 -22.18 -18.41 0.22
C VAL A 499 -21.80 -18.68 -1.24
N LEU A 500 -20.52 -18.52 -1.61
CA LEU A 500 -20.03 -18.83 -2.95
C LEU A 500 -20.15 -20.33 -3.24
N ARG A 501 -19.84 -21.17 -2.26
CA ARG A 501 -20.03 -22.61 -2.35
C ARG A 501 -21.48 -22.98 -2.62
N ARG A 502 -22.43 -22.39 -1.89
CA ARG A 502 -23.87 -22.57 -2.14
C ARG A 502 -24.24 -22.11 -3.55
N ALA A 503 -23.70 -20.99 -4.03
CA ALA A 503 -23.91 -20.53 -5.40
C ALA A 503 -23.40 -21.55 -6.45
N CYS A 504 -22.19 -22.10 -6.31
CA CYS A 504 -21.70 -23.13 -7.24
C CYS A 504 -22.54 -24.44 -7.14
N LEU A 505 -23.12 -24.79 -5.97
CA LEU A 505 -24.05 -25.93 -5.84
C LEU A 505 -25.39 -25.70 -6.57
N GLU A 506 -25.91 -24.47 -6.55
CA GLU A 506 -27.09 -24.12 -7.35
C GLU A 506 -26.78 -24.21 -8.85
N LEU A 507 -25.59 -23.78 -9.28
CA LEU A 507 -25.12 -23.97 -10.66
C LEU A 507 -25.00 -25.46 -11.02
N ALA A 508 -24.42 -26.29 -10.14
CA ALA A 508 -24.34 -27.73 -10.32
C ALA A 508 -25.74 -28.36 -10.51
N THR A 509 -26.70 -27.89 -9.71
CA THR A 509 -28.09 -28.34 -9.79
C THR A 509 -28.69 -27.99 -11.16
N MET A 510 -28.51 -26.75 -11.65
CA MET A 510 -28.95 -26.34 -12.99
C MET A 510 -28.34 -27.20 -14.08
N VAL A 511 -27.01 -27.38 -14.06
CA VAL A 511 -26.30 -28.22 -15.03
C VAL A 511 -26.86 -29.64 -15.01
N SER A 512 -27.06 -30.23 -13.82
CA SER A 512 -27.59 -31.60 -13.70
C SER A 512 -29.02 -31.78 -14.22
N VAL A 513 -29.84 -30.74 -14.12
CA VAL A 513 -31.23 -30.74 -14.64
C VAL A 513 -31.21 -30.68 -16.15
N VAL A 514 -30.40 -29.77 -16.72
CA VAL A 514 -30.33 -29.57 -18.17
C VAL A 514 -29.61 -30.73 -18.87
N ALA A 515 -28.57 -31.30 -18.26
CA ALA A 515 -27.84 -32.44 -18.82
C ALA A 515 -28.68 -33.71 -18.98
N ARG A 516 -29.87 -33.76 -18.34
CA ARG A 516 -30.85 -34.85 -18.51
C ARG A 516 -31.80 -34.64 -19.68
N LEU A 517 -31.73 -33.50 -20.37
CA LEU A 517 -32.52 -33.24 -21.57
C LEU A 517 -31.89 -33.98 -22.76
N ASP A 518 -32.72 -34.57 -23.61
CA ASP A 518 -32.24 -35.27 -24.79
C ASP A 518 -31.62 -34.25 -25.77
N GLY A 519 -30.37 -34.50 -26.18
CA GLY A 519 -29.59 -33.58 -27.02
C GLY A 519 -28.78 -32.53 -26.25
N ALA A 520 -28.69 -32.60 -24.91
CA ALA A 520 -27.79 -31.75 -24.14
C ALA A 520 -26.31 -32.04 -24.45
N PRO A 521 -25.43 -31.01 -24.46
CA PRO A 521 -23.99 -31.22 -24.55
C PRO A 521 -23.50 -32.13 -23.42
N ASP A 522 -22.49 -32.94 -23.71
CA ASP A 522 -21.88 -33.82 -22.72
C ASP A 522 -21.32 -33.02 -21.54
N VAL A 523 -21.34 -33.65 -20.37
CA VAL A 523 -20.82 -33.10 -19.10
C VAL A 523 -19.49 -33.72 -18.69
N GLN A 524 -18.93 -34.64 -19.49
CA GLN A 524 -17.67 -35.34 -19.18
C GLN A 524 -16.48 -34.40 -18.93
N ASP A 525 -16.43 -33.25 -19.61
CA ASP A 525 -15.36 -32.27 -19.46
C ASP A 525 -15.62 -31.23 -18.36
N LEU A 526 -16.72 -31.36 -17.62
CA LEU A 526 -17.03 -30.43 -16.53
C LEU A 526 -16.22 -30.73 -15.28
N ALA A 527 -15.65 -29.68 -14.71
CA ALA A 527 -14.97 -29.79 -13.43
C ALA A 527 -15.96 -30.26 -12.34
N ALA A 528 -15.56 -31.29 -11.60
CA ALA A 528 -16.35 -31.84 -10.51
C ALA A 528 -16.44 -30.83 -9.37
N VAL A 529 -17.62 -30.73 -8.73
CA VAL A 529 -17.74 -29.98 -7.48
C VAL A 529 -16.87 -30.67 -6.43
N PRO A 530 -15.86 -30.00 -5.85
CA PRO A 530 -15.00 -30.63 -4.85
C PRO A 530 -15.82 -31.10 -3.64
N GLU A 531 -15.39 -32.21 -3.05
CA GLU A 531 -15.98 -32.72 -1.81
C GLU A 531 -15.84 -31.70 -0.67
N LEU A 532 -16.61 -31.86 0.41
CA LEU A 532 -16.69 -30.91 1.54
C LEU A 532 -15.37 -30.46 2.18
N VAL A 533 -14.26 -31.15 1.89
CA VAL A 533 -12.97 -30.99 2.55
C VAL A 533 -12.00 -30.09 1.79
N GLU A 534 -12.13 -29.93 0.47
CA GLU A 534 -11.21 -29.10 -0.31
C GLU A 534 -11.69 -27.65 -0.41
N ASP A 535 -10.95 -26.77 0.24
CA ASP A 535 -11.24 -25.34 0.37
C ASP A 535 -10.27 -24.50 -0.48
N ASP A 536 -10.00 -24.97 -1.69
CA ASP A 536 -9.12 -24.29 -2.64
C ASP A 536 -9.94 -23.39 -3.57
N ALA A 537 -9.79 -22.07 -3.39
CA ALA A 537 -10.47 -21.05 -4.19
C ALA A 537 -10.19 -21.19 -5.70
N LYS A 538 -9.02 -21.72 -6.09
CA LYS A 538 -8.67 -21.99 -7.50
C LYS A 538 -9.54 -23.09 -8.10
N VAL A 539 -9.78 -24.16 -7.33
CA VAL A 539 -10.67 -25.26 -7.75
C VAL A 539 -12.10 -24.75 -7.89
N TRP A 540 -12.59 -23.98 -6.91
CA TRP A 540 -13.93 -23.39 -6.97
C TRP A 540 -14.12 -22.47 -8.18
N LEU A 541 -13.12 -21.63 -8.49
CA LEU A 541 -13.16 -20.80 -9.69
C LEU A 541 -13.24 -21.65 -10.97
N ALA A 542 -12.40 -22.69 -11.09
CA ALA A 542 -12.40 -23.58 -12.25
C ALA A 542 -13.77 -24.26 -12.47
N VAL A 543 -14.41 -24.73 -11.39
CA VAL A 543 -15.77 -25.30 -11.43
C VAL A 543 -16.77 -24.26 -11.92
N CYS A 544 -16.79 -23.09 -11.29
CA CYS A 544 -17.76 -22.06 -11.62
C CYS A 544 -17.54 -21.52 -13.07
N GLN A 545 -16.31 -21.44 -13.57
CA GLN A 545 -16.00 -21.12 -14.98
C GLN A 545 -16.46 -22.21 -15.96
N SER A 546 -16.18 -23.48 -15.65
CA SER A 546 -16.61 -24.62 -16.48
C SER A 546 -18.13 -24.66 -16.62
N TYR A 547 -18.86 -24.47 -15.52
CA TYR A 547 -20.33 -24.45 -15.53
C TYR A 547 -20.89 -23.22 -16.25
N GLN A 548 -20.28 -22.05 -16.08
CA GLN A 548 -20.67 -20.85 -16.81
C GLN A 548 -20.47 -21.02 -18.33
N GLN A 549 -19.34 -21.62 -18.75
CA GLN A 549 -19.07 -21.91 -20.15
C GLN A 549 -20.10 -22.88 -20.73
N TRP A 550 -20.41 -23.95 -20.01
CA TRP A 550 -21.41 -24.93 -20.43
C TRP A 550 -22.83 -24.35 -20.50
N LEU A 551 -23.24 -23.57 -19.50
CA LEU A 551 -24.52 -22.85 -19.52
C LEU A 551 -24.60 -21.83 -20.66
N ARG A 552 -23.48 -21.19 -21.02
CA ARG A 552 -23.39 -20.30 -22.18
C ARG A 552 -23.56 -21.06 -23.50
N GLU A 553 -23.03 -22.27 -23.59
CA GLU A 553 -23.23 -23.15 -24.73
C GLU A 553 -24.69 -23.60 -24.83
N VAL A 554 -25.23 -24.16 -23.76
CA VAL A 554 -26.64 -24.60 -23.64
C VAL A 554 -27.63 -23.48 -23.95
N ALA A 555 -27.38 -22.25 -23.51
CA ALA A 555 -28.28 -21.12 -23.76
C ALA A 555 -28.39 -20.76 -25.26
N ARG A 556 -27.53 -21.31 -26.12
CA ARG A 556 -27.61 -21.17 -27.59
C ARG A 556 -28.52 -22.21 -28.23
N PHE A 557 -28.96 -23.22 -27.49
CA PHE A 557 -29.79 -24.29 -28.01
C PHE A 557 -31.26 -23.85 -28.09
N ARG A 558 -31.93 -24.29 -29.14
CA ARG A 558 -33.38 -24.13 -29.31
C ARG A 558 -34.09 -25.31 -28.66
N VAL A 559 -35.28 -25.09 -28.11
CA VAL A 559 -36.10 -26.15 -27.52
C VAL A 559 -37.24 -26.48 -28.48
N GLN A 560 -37.32 -27.74 -28.92
CA GLN A 560 -38.38 -28.28 -29.77
C GLN A 560 -39.17 -29.35 -29.02
N LEU A 561 -40.49 -29.31 -29.19
CA LEU A 561 -41.40 -30.31 -28.63
C LEU A 561 -41.31 -31.60 -29.45
N SER A 562 -41.16 -32.74 -28.78
CA SER A 562 -41.38 -34.05 -29.42
C SER A 562 -42.86 -34.17 -29.81
N GLU A 563 -43.15 -34.76 -30.97
CA GLU A 563 -44.51 -34.97 -31.49
C GLU A 563 -45.23 -36.19 -30.88
N ASP A 564 -44.68 -36.78 -29.80
CA ASP A 564 -45.18 -37.99 -29.13
C ASP A 564 -46.43 -37.78 -28.24
#